data_AF-A0A7C2VII4-F1
#
_entry.id   AF-A0A7C2VII4-F1
#
_cell.length_a   1.000
_cell.length_b   1.000
_cell.length_c   1.000
_cell.angle_alpha   90.00
_cell.angle_beta   90.00
_cell.angle_gamma   90.00
#
_symmetry.space_group_name_H-M   'P 1'
#
loop_
_entity.id
_entity.type
_entity.pdbx_description
1 polymer ?
#
loop_
_entity_poly.entity_id
_entity_poly.type
_entity_poly.pdbx_seq_one_letter_code
_entity_poly.pdbx_strand_id
1 'polypeptide(L)'
;MRGLGLLLLLVLTALAAAGCTPPATATVPVTPEQAEEIARTAQWAPGQLAAHYAKHPEGYRSVEEYDRGARETIRNGQPFTYRDPTTGEPRLGFYDPQTNRFTGLTRDGRRITTHFRPDRGEAYVRGLPASTYR
;
A
#
# COMPACT_ATOMS: atom_id res chain seq x y z
N MET A 1 -60.98 -46.49 19.36
CA MET A 1 -61.91 -45.97 18.34
C MET A 1 -61.72 -44.47 18.23
N ARG A 2 -61.39 -43.99 17.01
CA ARG A 2 -61.48 -42.58 16.52
C ARG A 2 -60.54 -41.56 17.21
N GLY A 3 -59.80 -40.72 16.51
CA GLY A 3 -59.73 -40.43 15.09
C GLY A 3 -58.57 -39.47 14.77
N LEU A 4 -58.21 -39.46 13.49
CA LEU A 4 -57.26 -38.55 12.84
C LEU A 4 -57.57 -37.07 13.13
N GLY A 5 -56.50 -36.28 13.26
CA GLY A 5 -56.52 -34.82 13.21
C GLY A 5 -55.17 -34.31 12.70
N LEU A 6 -55.02 -34.33 11.38
CA LEU A 6 -53.94 -33.73 10.62
C LEU A 6 -53.95 -32.21 10.83
N LEU A 7 -52.88 -31.61 11.36
CA LEU A 7 -52.63 -30.19 11.17
C LEU A 7 -51.16 -29.95 10.80
N LEU A 8 -50.99 -29.76 9.50
CA LEU A 8 -49.84 -29.20 8.82
C LEU A 8 -49.65 -27.75 9.31
N LEU A 9 -48.51 -27.41 9.91
CA LEU A 9 -48.15 -26.00 10.10
C LEU A 9 -46.66 -25.75 9.80
N LEU A 10 -46.47 -25.05 8.69
CA LEU A 10 -45.39 -24.16 8.27
C LEU A 10 -43.95 -24.40 8.71
N VAL A 11 -43.15 -24.66 7.67
CA VAL A 11 -41.74 -24.32 7.52
C VAL A 11 -41.46 -22.87 7.91
N LEU A 12 -40.44 -22.66 8.74
CA LEU A 12 -39.58 -21.48 8.68
C LEU A 12 -38.15 -21.87 9.06
N THR A 13 -37.41 -22.24 8.03
CA THR A 13 -35.96 -22.35 8.00
C THR A 13 -35.35 -20.98 8.29
N ALA A 14 -34.88 -20.75 9.51
CA ALA A 14 -33.99 -19.63 9.79
C ALA A 14 -32.57 -20.01 9.33
N LEU A 15 -32.27 -19.71 8.07
CA LEU A 15 -30.91 -19.65 7.55
C LEU A 15 -30.22 -18.50 8.31
N ALA A 16 -29.42 -18.81 9.33
CA ALA A 16 -28.51 -17.83 9.90
C ALA A 16 -27.54 -17.45 8.79
N ALA A 17 -27.69 -16.23 8.27
CA ALA A 17 -26.78 -15.66 7.32
C ALA A 17 -25.37 -15.73 7.92
N ALA A 18 -24.54 -16.60 7.36
CA ALA A 18 -23.11 -16.58 7.58
C ALA A 18 -22.65 -15.17 7.22
N GLY A 19 -22.39 -14.35 8.24
CA GLY A 19 -21.76 -13.06 8.07
C GLY A 19 -20.41 -13.32 7.42
N CYS A 20 -20.33 -13.16 6.10
CA CYS A 20 -19.08 -12.95 5.39
C CYS A 20 -18.47 -11.68 5.97
N THR A 21 -17.76 -11.83 7.08
CA THR A 21 -16.83 -10.82 7.55
C THR A 21 -15.73 -10.85 6.50
N PRO A 22 -15.56 -9.81 5.66
CA PRO A 22 -14.42 -9.78 4.75
C PRO A 22 -13.17 -9.92 5.62
N PRO A 23 -12.19 -10.76 5.24
CA PRO A 23 -10.96 -10.84 6.01
C PRO A 23 -10.41 -9.42 6.13
N ALA A 24 -10.24 -8.97 7.37
CA ALA A 24 -9.46 -7.77 7.66
C ALA A 24 -8.18 -7.91 6.84
N THR A 25 -7.91 -6.92 5.99
CA THR A 25 -6.74 -6.90 5.11
C THR A 25 -5.51 -6.90 6.00
N ALA A 26 -5.06 -8.11 6.38
CA ALA A 26 -3.87 -8.33 7.17
C ALA A 26 -2.69 -8.05 6.25
N THR A 27 -2.30 -6.78 6.18
CA THR A 27 -1.00 -6.37 5.67
C THR A 27 0.05 -7.10 6.49
N VAL A 28 0.71 -8.10 5.90
CA VAL A 28 1.95 -8.61 6.47
C VAL A 28 2.89 -7.40 6.59
N PRO A 29 3.34 -7.02 7.80
CA PRO A 29 4.25 -5.90 7.96
C PRO A 29 5.56 -6.23 7.22
N VAL A 30 6.09 -5.27 6.47
CA VAL A 30 7.40 -5.42 5.81
C VAL A 30 8.47 -5.41 6.89
N THR A 31 9.26 -6.49 7.00
CA THR A 31 10.39 -6.55 7.94
C THR A 31 11.58 -5.75 7.42
N PRO A 32 12.56 -5.37 8.27
CA PRO A 32 13.77 -4.70 7.83
C PRO A 32 14.55 -5.48 6.74
N GLU A 33 14.60 -6.81 6.85
CA GLU A 33 15.27 -7.65 5.85
C GLU A 33 14.54 -7.63 4.50
N GLN A 34 13.20 -7.60 4.52
CA GLN A 34 12.38 -7.45 3.32
C GLN A 34 12.55 -6.06 2.70
N ALA A 35 12.57 -5.00 3.52
CA ALA A 35 12.81 -3.64 3.06
C ALA A 35 14.18 -3.51 2.38
N GLU A 36 15.22 -4.11 2.96
CA GLU A 36 16.56 -4.13 2.40
C GLU A 36 16.62 -4.93 1.08
N GLU A 37 15.93 -6.08 0.98
CA GLU A 37 15.82 -6.82 -0.28
C GLU A 37 15.07 -6.04 -1.37
N ILE A 38 13.96 -5.37 -1.01
CA ILE A 38 13.21 -4.49 -1.92
C ILE A 38 14.11 -3.36 -2.38
N ALA A 39 14.84 -2.71 -1.46
CA ALA A 39 15.73 -1.60 -1.79
C ALA A 39 16.84 -2.01 -2.77
N ARG A 40 17.31 -3.27 -2.74
CA ARG A 40 18.27 -3.79 -3.71
C ARG A 40 17.64 -4.14 -5.05
N THR A 41 16.48 -4.79 -5.05
CA THR A 41 15.94 -5.47 -6.23
C THR A 41 14.87 -4.69 -6.98
N ALA A 42 14.20 -3.72 -6.35
CA ALA A 42 13.16 -2.93 -6.99
C ALA A 42 13.73 -2.14 -8.18
N GLN A 43 12.96 -2.15 -9.27
CA GLN A 43 13.37 -1.56 -10.54
C GLN A 43 12.48 -0.36 -10.89
N TRP A 44 13.06 0.62 -11.57
CA TRP A 44 12.27 1.59 -12.33
C TRP A 44 11.88 0.96 -13.67
N ALA A 45 10.70 1.28 -14.17
CA ALA A 45 10.41 0.99 -15.58
C ALA A 45 11.38 1.78 -16.49
N PRO A 46 11.69 1.26 -17.70
CA PRO A 46 12.62 1.93 -18.61
C PRO A 46 12.28 3.42 -18.80
N GLY A 47 13.27 4.30 -18.61
CA GLY A 47 13.12 5.75 -18.73
C GLY A 47 12.39 6.46 -17.58
N GLN A 48 11.67 5.74 -16.70
CA GLN A 48 10.89 6.38 -15.63
C GLN A 48 11.76 7.08 -14.60
N LEU A 49 12.91 6.51 -14.24
CA LEU A 49 13.84 7.13 -13.29
C LEU A 49 14.29 8.53 -13.76
N ALA A 50 14.80 8.62 -14.99
CA ALA A 50 15.23 9.90 -15.56
C ALA A 50 14.07 10.90 -15.72
N ALA A 51 12.90 10.42 -16.16
CA ALA A 51 11.71 11.26 -16.31
C ALA A 51 11.19 11.80 -14.97
N HIS A 52 11.25 11.00 -13.90
CA HIS A 52 10.88 11.44 -12.56
C HIS A 52 11.88 12.43 -11.99
N TYR A 53 13.19 12.15 -12.11
CA TYR A 53 14.24 13.08 -11.69
C TYR A 53 14.11 14.45 -12.36
N ALA A 54 13.84 14.48 -13.68
CA ALA A 54 13.68 15.73 -14.43
C ALA A 54 12.51 16.59 -13.93
N LYS A 55 11.46 15.97 -13.37
CA LYS A 55 10.29 16.67 -12.80
C LYS A 55 10.49 17.03 -11.33
N HIS A 56 11.15 16.15 -10.59
CA HIS A 56 11.31 16.22 -9.14
C HIS A 56 12.77 15.97 -8.77
N PRO A 57 13.68 16.94 -9.00
CA PRO A 57 15.09 16.74 -8.67
C PRO A 57 15.36 16.76 -7.16
N GLU A 58 14.47 17.32 -6.34
CA GLU A 58 14.47 17.20 -4.86
C GLU A 58 15.82 17.51 -4.16
N GLY A 59 16.62 18.38 -4.77
CA GLY A 59 17.95 18.75 -4.30
C GLY A 59 19.07 17.74 -4.58
N TYR A 60 18.77 16.64 -5.29
CA TYR A 60 19.77 15.70 -5.78
C TYR A 60 20.53 16.29 -6.97
N ARG A 61 21.80 15.93 -7.11
CA ARG A 61 22.68 16.48 -8.16
C ARG A 61 22.72 15.62 -9.41
N SER A 62 22.25 14.38 -9.30
CA SER A 62 22.20 13.44 -10.42
C SER A 62 21.05 12.45 -10.28
N VAL A 63 20.76 11.74 -11.38
CA VAL A 63 19.77 10.67 -11.45
C VAL A 63 20.13 9.51 -10.50
N GLU A 64 21.42 9.19 -10.39
CA GLU A 64 21.94 8.13 -9.53
C GLU A 64 21.79 8.49 -8.05
N GLU A 65 22.00 9.76 -7.68
CA GLU A 65 21.74 10.20 -6.30
C GLU A 65 20.26 10.13 -5.94
N TYR A 66 19.39 10.48 -6.90
CA TYR A 66 17.95 10.38 -6.73
C TYR A 66 17.49 8.93 -6.55
N ASP A 67 18.00 7.98 -7.36
CA ASP A 67 17.73 6.55 -7.18
C ASP A 67 18.24 6.04 -5.82
N ARG A 68 19.47 6.42 -5.44
CA ARG A 68 20.03 6.09 -4.13
C ARG A 68 19.12 6.56 -3.00
N GLY A 69 18.62 7.79 -3.08
CA GLY A 69 17.71 8.35 -2.09
C GLY A 69 16.34 7.65 -2.03
N ALA A 70 15.82 7.19 -3.17
CA ALA A 70 14.62 6.34 -3.19
C ALA A 70 14.86 5.03 -2.43
N ARG A 71 16.02 4.38 -2.64
CA ARG A 71 16.42 3.14 -1.95
C ARG A 71 16.67 3.35 -0.46
N GLU A 72 17.32 4.45 -0.07
CA GLU A 72 17.50 4.82 1.33
C GLU A 72 16.16 5.03 2.04
N THR A 73 15.20 5.68 1.37
CA THR A 73 13.84 5.84 1.90
C THR A 73 13.13 4.50 2.08
N ILE A 74 13.36 3.52 1.19
CA ILE A 74 12.82 2.16 1.36
C ILE A 74 13.42 1.47 2.59
N ARG A 75 14.74 1.59 2.82
CA ARG A 75 15.40 0.97 3.97
C ARG A 75 14.98 1.56 5.31
N ASN A 76 14.90 2.88 5.36
CA ASN A 76 14.78 3.62 6.62
C ASN A 76 13.34 4.07 6.92
N GLY A 77 12.50 4.13 5.89
CA GLY A 77 11.13 4.62 6.01
C GLY A 77 10.18 3.57 6.60
N GLN A 78 9.13 4.06 7.23
CA GLN A 78 8.04 3.21 7.71
C GLN A 78 7.21 2.73 6.51
N PRO A 79 7.07 1.40 6.34
CA PRO A 79 6.25 0.83 5.28
C PRO A 79 4.77 1.03 5.57
N PHE A 80 4.00 1.32 4.53
CA PHE A 80 2.55 1.40 4.59
C PHE A 80 1.95 1.08 3.23
N THR A 81 0.65 0.92 3.19
CA THR A 81 -0.10 0.72 1.95
C THR A 81 -1.13 1.81 1.76
N TYR A 82 -1.39 2.13 0.50
CA TYR A 82 -2.34 3.16 0.06
C TYR A 82 -2.87 2.81 -1.34
N ARG A 83 -3.86 3.58 -1.81
CA ARG A 83 -4.26 3.58 -3.22
C ARG A 83 -3.71 4.83 -3.91
N ASP A 84 -3.10 4.61 -5.07
CA ASP A 84 -2.64 5.67 -5.94
C ASP A 84 -3.81 6.61 -6.28
N PRO A 85 -3.74 7.91 -5.99
CA PRO A 85 -4.86 8.83 -6.23
C PRO A 85 -5.15 9.03 -7.72
N THR A 86 -4.17 8.79 -8.60
CA THR A 86 -4.31 8.97 -10.04
C THR A 86 -4.85 7.71 -10.70
N THR A 87 -4.40 6.53 -10.29
CA THR A 87 -4.76 5.26 -10.95
C THR A 87 -5.71 4.38 -10.16
N GLY A 88 -5.93 4.64 -8.86
CA GLY A 88 -6.73 3.81 -7.96
C GLY A 88 -6.05 2.50 -7.53
N GLU A 89 -4.90 2.17 -8.10
CA GLU A 89 -4.18 0.91 -7.86
C GLU A 89 -3.64 0.83 -6.43
N PRO A 90 -3.67 -0.35 -5.78
CA PRO A 90 -3.01 -0.55 -4.50
C PRO A 90 -1.49 -0.43 -4.67
N ARG A 91 -0.86 0.27 -3.73
CA ARG A 91 0.58 0.52 -3.70
C ARG A 91 1.17 0.11 -2.36
N LEU A 92 2.48 -0.12 -2.39
CA LEU A 92 3.33 -0.16 -1.21
C LEU A 92 4.08 1.18 -1.14
N GLY A 93 4.06 1.83 0.01
CA GLY A 93 4.75 3.09 0.25
C GLY A 93 5.74 2.96 1.38
N PHE A 94 6.83 3.71 1.32
CA PHE A 94 7.77 3.92 2.41
C PHE A 94 7.89 5.41 2.64
N TYR A 95 7.70 5.85 3.89
CA TYR A 95 7.87 7.24 4.28
C TYR A 95 8.88 7.37 5.41
N ASP A 96 9.89 8.19 5.18
CA ASP A 96 10.89 8.54 6.18
C ASP A 96 10.57 9.94 6.75
N PRO A 97 10.09 10.03 8.01
CA PRO A 97 9.76 11.31 8.65
C PRO A 97 11.00 12.17 8.94
N GLN A 98 12.20 11.57 9.07
CA GLN A 98 13.41 12.32 9.39
C GLN A 98 13.89 13.16 8.19
N THR A 99 13.76 12.61 6.99
CA THR A 99 14.17 13.28 5.75
C THR A 99 13.00 13.89 4.97
N ASN A 100 11.76 13.68 5.45
CA ASN A 100 10.52 13.98 4.76
C ASN A 100 10.51 13.44 3.33
N ARG A 101 10.85 12.15 3.16
CA ARG A 101 10.89 11.51 1.84
C ARG A 101 9.87 10.40 1.75
N PHE A 102 9.26 10.29 0.59
CA PHE A 102 8.31 9.25 0.24
C PHE A 102 8.78 8.51 -1.00
N THR A 103 8.75 7.17 -0.96
CA THR A 103 8.94 6.31 -2.13
C THR A 103 7.73 5.39 -2.28
N GLY A 104 7.10 5.43 -3.45
CA GLY A 104 5.98 4.57 -3.80
C GLY A 104 6.40 3.44 -4.74
N LEU A 105 5.82 2.26 -4.55
CA LEU A 105 6.07 1.05 -5.32
C LEU A 105 4.76 0.36 -5.72
N THR A 106 4.84 -0.54 -6.71
CA THR A 106 3.80 -1.55 -6.92
C THR A 106 3.54 -2.36 -5.66
N ARG A 107 2.33 -2.90 -5.52
CA ARG A 107 1.92 -3.62 -4.30
C ARG A 107 2.83 -4.80 -3.93
N ASP A 108 3.45 -5.42 -4.92
CA ASP A 108 4.41 -6.52 -4.76
C ASP A 108 5.85 -6.07 -4.45
N GLY A 109 6.10 -4.75 -4.35
CA GLY A 109 7.43 -4.19 -4.06
C GLY A 109 8.42 -4.27 -5.22
N ARG A 110 8.03 -4.77 -6.40
CA ARG A 110 8.99 -5.04 -7.49
C ARG A 110 9.37 -3.80 -8.29
N ARG A 111 8.51 -2.79 -8.34
CA ARG A 111 8.73 -1.61 -9.17
C ARG A 111 8.54 -0.32 -8.39
N ILE A 112 9.53 0.57 -8.46
CA ILE A 112 9.42 1.93 -7.96
C ILE A 112 8.58 2.75 -8.93
N THR A 113 7.59 3.46 -8.40
CA THR A 113 6.66 4.29 -9.18
C THR A 113 6.84 5.78 -8.92
N THR A 114 7.43 6.18 -7.80
CA THR A 114 7.70 7.59 -7.49
C THR A 114 8.68 7.75 -6.33
N HIS A 115 9.37 8.88 -6.27
CA HIS A 115 10.16 9.32 -5.11
C HIS A 115 10.11 10.86 -4.99
N PHE A 116 9.73 11.42 -3.83
CA PHE A 116 9.72 12.89 -3.66
C PHE A 116 9.64 13.29 -2.19
N ARG A 117 9.73 14.61 -1.93
CA ARG A 117 9.44 15.20 -0.62
C ARG A 117 8.04 15.79 -0.60
N PRO A 118 7.07 15.23 0.14
CA PRO A 118 5.74 15.80 0.18
C PRO A 118 5.73 17.14 0.94
N ASP A 119 5.09 18.16 0.36
CA ASP A 119 4.96 19.49 0.97
C ASP A 119 4.28 19.46 2.34
N ARG A 120 3.31 18.55 2.52
CA ARG A 120 2.57 18.39 3.78
C ARG A 120 3.12 17.29 4.70
N GLY A 121 4.31 16.75 4.39
CA GLY A 121 4.97 15.73 5.20
C GLY A 121 4.09 14.53 5.53
N GLU A 122 4.08 14.13 6.81
CA GLU A 122 3.25 13.03 7.30
C GLU A 122 1.76 13.22 6.98
N ALA A 123 1.24 14.45 6.97
CA ALA A 123 -0.16 14.71 6.67
C ALA A 123 -0.51 14.37 5.21
N TYR A 124 0.46 14.43 4.29
CA TYR A 124 0.28 13.92 2.93
C TYR A 124 0.08 12.41 2.94
N VAL A 125 1.01 11.64 3.53
CA VAL A 125 0.96 10.17 3.48
C VAL A 125 -0.19 9.59 4.30
N ARG A 126 -0.57 10.22 5.42
CA ARG A 126 -1.81 9.89 6.16
C ARG A 126 -3.08 10.17 5.35
N GLY A 127 -3.05 11.21 4.53
CA GLY A 127 -4.18 11.64 3.70
C GLY A 127 -4.35 10.87 2.39
N LEU A 128 -3.41 9.98 2.04
CA LEU A 128 -3.54 9.16 0.83
C LEU A 128 -4.77 8.23 0.94
N PRO A 129 -5.49 7.98 -0.17
CA PRO A 129 -6.65 7.09 -0.15
C PRO A 129 -6.31 5.71 0.41
N ALA A 130 -7.12 5.23 1.35
CA ALA A 130 -6.90 3.96 2.06
C ALA A 130 -5.51 3.81 2.72
N SER A 131 -4.90 4.92 3.16
CA SER A 131 -3.59 4.88 3.81
C SER A 131 -3.62 4.14 5.15
N THR A 132 -2.67 3.23 5.30
CA THR A 132 -2.40 2.50 6.54
C THR A 132 -1.27 3.12 7.36
N TYR A 133 -0.70 4.25 6.91
CA TYR A 133 0.32 4.99 7.66
C TYR A 133 -0.27 5.51 8.98
N ARG A 134 0.50 5.39 10.07
CA ARG A 134 0.10 5.79 11.43
C ARG A 134 1.21 6.63 12.02
#